data_AF-A0A1S3E052-F1
#
_entry.id   AF-A0A1S3E052-F1
#
_cell.length_a   1.000
_cell.length_b   1.000
_cell.length_c   1.000
_cell.angle_alpha   90.00
_cell.angle_beta   90.00
_cell.angle_gamma   90.00
#
_symmetry.space_group_name_H-M   'P 1'
#
loop_
_entity.id
_entity.type
_entity.pdbx_description
1 polymer ?
#
loop_
_entity_poly.entity_id
_entity_poly.type
_entity_poly.pdbx_seq_one_letter_code
_entity_poly.pdbx_strand_id
1 'polypeptide(L)'
;MGAVTSSMAAKFAFFPPNPASYGIGVDEATGKNKITGVDTRENVDVLKLCTKRGNNIVALYIRNTSASLTLLYSHGNAADLGQMYELFSELSVHLRVNLLCYDYSGYGQSSGKPSEQNTYADIEAAYKCLVEMYGTKEEDIILYGQSVGSGPTTDLASRLPNLRAVILHSPILSGLRVMYPVKRTYWFDIYKNIDKIPLVNCPVLVIHLMM
;
A
#
# COMPACT_ATOMS: atom_id res chain seq x y z
N MET A 1 -14.22 -22.26 -5.84
CA MET A 1 -14.96 -21.43 -6.83
C MET A 1 -14.75 -19.91 -6.69
N GLY A 2 -14.13 -19.39 -5.62
CA GLY A 2 -13.99 -17.92 -5.41
C GLY A 2 -12.92 -17.18 -6.24
N ALA A 3 -12.06 -17.88 -6.98
CA ALA A 3 -10.99 -17.24 -7.76
C ALA A 3 -11.48 -16.60 -9.07
N VAL A 4 -12.52 -17.17 -9.71
CA VAL A 4 -12.94 -16.76 -11.06
C VAL A 4 -13.78 -15.48 -11.05
N THR A 5 -14.67 -15.32 -10.05
CA THR A 5 -15.50 -14.11 -9.86
C THR A 5 -14.65 -12.90 -9.45
N SER A 6 -13.56 -13.11 -8.73
CA SER A 6 -12.63 -12.04 -8.32
C SER A 6 -11.97 -11.32 -9.51
N SER A 7 -11.78 -12.02 -10.64
CA SER A 7 -11.01 -11.47 -11.77
C SER A 7 -11.78 -10.41 -12.58
N MET A 8 -13.11 -10.56 -12.70
CA MET A 8 -13.95 -9.55 -13.37
C MET A 8 -14.19 -8.35 -12.46
N ALA A 9 -14.45 -8.56 -11.17
CA ALA A 9 -14.61 -7.49 -10.20
C ALA A 9 -13.35 -6.62 -10.10
N ALA A 10 -12.16 -7.23 -10.16
CA ALA A 10 -10.89 -6.51 -10.17
C ALA A 10 -10.76 -5.52 -11.34
N LYS A 11 -11.21 -5.87 -12.55
CA LYS A 11 -11.14 -4.95 -13.70
C LYS A 11 -11.97 -3.67 -13.54
N PHE A 12 -13.00 -3.69 -12.70
CA PHE A 12 -13.83 -2.51 -12.41
C PHE A 12 -13.40 -1.80 -11.12
N ALA A 13 -12.57 -2.44 -10.30
CA ALA A 13 -12.13 -1.91 -9.02
C ALA A 13 -10.75 -1.23 -9.10
N PHE A 14 -9.91 -1.57 -10.08
CA PHE A 14 -8.54 -1.08 -10.18
C PHE A 14 -8.28 -0.40 -11.52
N PHE A 15 -7.79 0.83 -11.47
CA PHE A 15 -7.50 1.66 -12.63
C PHE A 15 -6.03 2.12 -12.59
N PRO A 16 -5.04 1.22 -12.72
CA PRO A 16 -3.64 1.62 -12.73
C PRO A 16 -3.37 2.65 -13.84
N PRO A 17 -2.53 3.68 -13.60
CA PRO A 17 -2.10 4.59 -14.65
C PRO A 17 -1.49 3.84 -15.84
N ASN A 18 -1.88 4.23 -17.06
CA ASN A 18 -1.34 3.67 -18.29
C ASN A 18 -1.13 4.77 -19.34
N PRO A 19 0.13 5.11 -19.70
CA PRO A 19 1.37 4.52 -19.18
C PRO A 19 1.62 4.88 -17.70
N ALA A 20 2.51 4.12 -17.05
CA ALA A 20 3.00 4.46 -15.71
C ALA A 20 3.67 5.84 -15.73
N SER A 21 3.55 6.60 -14.64
CA SER A 21 4.10 7.95 -14.55
C SER A 21 5.61 7.99 -14.27
N TYR A 22 6.23 6.84 -14.02
CA TYR A 22 7.65 6.71 -13.71
C TYR A 22 8.26 5.47 -14.36
N GLY A 23 9.59 5.45 -14.44
CA GLY A 23 10.38 4.30 -14.86
C GLY A 23 11.36 3.83 -13.78
N ILE A 24 12.00 2.69 -14.02
CA ILE A 24 13.08 2.18 -13.17
C ILE A 24 14.37 2.09 -13.98
N GLY A 25 15.39 2.79 -13.52
CA GLY A 25 16.77 2.66 -13.98
C GLY A 25 17.65 1.98 -12.93
N VAL A 26 18.93 1.87 -13.25
CA VAL A 26 19.97 1.45 -12.33
C VAL A 26 20.96 2.60 -12.23
N ASP A 27 21.32 2.95 -11.00
CA ASP A 27 22.40 3.89 -10.75
C ASP A 27 23.74 3.19 -11.04
N GLU A 28 24.49 3.67 -12.02
CA GLU A 28 25.71 3.01 -12.50
C GLU A 28 26.83 2.99 -11.45
N ALA A 29 26.86 3.97 -10.53
CA ALA A 29 27.89 4.06 -9.50
C ALA A 29 27.65 3.09 -8.35
N THR A 30 26.38 2.90 -7.96
CA THR A 30 26.01 2.08 -6.79
C THR A 30 25.44 0.71 -7.16
N GLY A 31 25.06 0.50 -8.42
CA GLY A 31 24.33 -0.69 -8.89
C GLY A 31 22.91 -0.81 -8.33
N LYS A 32 22.41 0.20 -7.61
CA LYS A 32 21.08 0.19 -7.00
C LYS A 32 20.01 0.61 -7.99
N ASN A 33 18.78 0.15 -7.78
CA ASN A 33 17.66 0.66 -8.58
C ASN A 33 17.45 2.15 -8.28
N LYS A 34 17.02 2.89 -9.31
CA LYS A 34 16.67 4.30 -9.23
C LYS A 34 15.33 4.52 -9.92
N ILE A 35 14.48 5.35 -9.33
CA ILE A 35 13.22 5.78 -9.94
C ILE A 35 13.52 6.91 -10.93
N THR A 36 12.88 6.88 -12.11
CA THR A 36 13.07 7.88 -13.18
C THR A 36 11.75 8.57 -13.51
N GLY A 37 11.82 9.79 -14.03
CA GLY A 37 10.62 10.61 -14.28
C GLY A 37 10.12 11.39 -13.07
N VAL A 38 10.91 11.44 -11.99
CA VAL A 38 10.65 12.22 -10.77
C VAL A 38 11.96 12.90 -10.31
N ASP A 39 11.83 13.95 -9.49
CA ASP A 39 12.96 14.66 -8.88
C ASP A 39 13.55 13.84 -7.72
N THR A 40 14.49 12.95 -8.04
CA THR A 40 15.03 11.98 -7.08
C THR A 40 15.81 12.61 -5.94
N ARG A 41 15.50 12.20 -4.70
CA ARG A 41 16.24 12.55 -3.48
C ARG A 41 17.20 11.42 -3.07
N GLU A 42 18.32 11.76 -2.44
CA GLU A 42 19.37 10.79 -2.05
C GLU A 42 18.94 9.80 -0.94
N ASN A 43 17.93 10.14 -0.16
CA ASN A 43 17.45 9.35 0.98
C ASN A 43 16.36 8.33 0.62
N VAL A 44 16.23 7.97 -0.66
CA VAL A 44 15.20 7.06 -1.16
C VAL A 44 15.83 5.79 -1.72
N ASP A 45 15.53 4.65 -1.12
CA ASP A 45 15.84 3.34 -1.69
C ASP A 45 14.70 2.90 -2.61
N VAL A 46 15.04 2.43 -3.81
CA VAL A 46 14.06 1.83 -4.76
C VAL A 46 14.22 0.31 -4.76
N LEU A 47 13.14 -0.38 -4.45
CA LEU A 47 13.14 -1.81 -4.16
C LEU A 47 12.25 -2.56 -5.16
N LYS A 48 12.65 -3.79 -5.48
CA LYS A 48 11.79 -4.78 -6.14
C LYS A 48 11.55 -5.92 -5.16
N LEU A 49 10.30 -6.08 -4.73
CA LEU A 49 9.91 -7.06 -3.72
C LEU A 49 9.16 -8.21 -4.38
N CYS A 50 9.60 -9.44 -4.11
CA CYS A 50 8.90 -10.64 -4.55
C CYS A 50 7.77 -10.97 -3.58
N THR A 51 6.56 -11.12 -4.10
CA THR A 51 5.37 -11.44 -3.31
C THR A 51 5.15 -12.94 -3.22
N LYS A 52 4.43 -13.40 -2.19
CA LYS A 52 4.07 -14.84 -2.04
C LYS A 52 3.25 -15.40 -3.21
N ARG A 53 2.72 -14.53 -4.08
CA ARG A 53 1.97 -14.91 -5.28
C ARG A 53 2.80 -14.87 -6.56
N GLY A 54 4.11 -14.65 -6.45
CA GLY A 54 5.06 -14.70 -7.57
C GLY A 54 5.11 -13.43 -8.42
N ASN A 55 4.55 -12.31 -7.93
CA ASN A 55 4.72 -11.01 -8.59
C ASN A 55 5.94 -10.29 -8.03
N ASN A 56 6.53 -9.40 -8.83
CA ASN A 56 7.52 -8.44 -8.38
C ASN A 56 6.86 -7.07 -8.33
N ILE A 57 6.76 -6.50 -7.14
CA ILE A 57 6.24 -5.15 -6.92
C ILE A 57 7.37 -4.17 -6.67
N VAL A 58 7.13 -2.91 -7.01
CA VAL A 58 8.05 -1.81 -6.76
C VAL A 58 7.68 -1.15 -5.44
N ALA A 59 8.69 -0.85 -4.63
CA ALA A 59 8.53 -0.09 -3.40
C ALA A 59 9.59 1.01 -3.29
N LEU A 60 9.23 2.10 -2.61
CA LEU A 60 10.15 3.16 -2.22
C LEU A 60 10.25 3.17 -0.71
N TYR A 61 11.47 3.22 -0.19
CA TYR A 61 11.73 3.47 1.22
C TYR A 61 12.43 4.82 1.37
N ILE A 62 11.74 5.77 1.98
CA ILE A 62 12.23 7.11 2.26
C ILE A 62 12.75 7.12 3.71
N ARG A 63 14.07 7.27 3.86
CA ARG A 63 14.71 7.33 5.17
C ARG A 63 14.67 8.74 5.73
N ASN A 64 14.23 8.88 6.98
CA ASN A 64 14.39 10.09 7.76
C ASN A 64 15.25 9.78 9.00
N THR A 65 16.40 10.44 9.12
CA THR A 65 17.38 10.15 10.19
C THR A 65 16.88 10.50 11.59
N SER A 66 15.84 11.34 11.70
CA SER A 66 15.22 11.72 12.97
C SER A 66 14.01 10.86 13.32
N ALA A 67 13.68 9.86 12.50
CA ALA A 67 12.48 9.05 12.68
C ALA A 67 12.67 7.94 13.70
N SER A 68 11.72 7.86 14.64
CA SER A 68 11.54 6.71 15.53
C SER A 68 10.41 5.79 15.09
N LEU A 69 9.61 6.20 14.09
CA LEU A 69 8.46 5.48 13.58
C LEU A 69 8.55 5.33 12.06
N THR A 70 7.94 4.26 11.55
CA THR A 70 7.89 3.96 10.12
C THR A 70 6.45 3.86 9.65
N LEU A 71 6.11 4.60 8.60
CA LEU A 71 4.81 4.58 7.95
C LEU A 71 4.83 3.59 6.78
N LEU A 72 3.97 2.56 6.81
CA LEU A 72 3.72 1.69 5.66
C LEU A 72 2.46 2.17 4.93
N TYR A 73 2.62 2.71 3.74
CA TYR A 73 1.58 3.42 3.00
C TYR A 73 1.03 2.61 1.82
N SER A 74 -0.25 2.27 1.86
CA SER A 74 -1.04 1.70 0.76
C SER A 74 -1.80 2.82 0.04
N HIS A 75 -1.37 3.15 -1.18
CA HIS A 75 -1.92 4.27 -1.96
C HIS A 75 -3.34 4.05 -2.50
N GLY A 76 -3.98 5.14 -2.92
CA GLY A 76 -5.31 5.11 -3.53
C GLY A 76 -5.35 4.46 -4.91
N ASN A 77 -6.55 4.30 -5.45
CA ASN A 77 -6.75 3.84 -6.82
C ASN A 77 -6.32 4.93 -7.81
N ALA A 78 -6.04 4.56 -9.06
CA ALA A 78 -5.65 5.51 -10.11
C ALA A 78 -4.45 6.41 -9.76
N ALA A 79 -3.56 5.91 -8.91
CA ALA A 79 -2.29 6.52 -8.56
C ALA A 79 -1.18 5.49 -8.72
N ASP A 80 0.05 5.93 -8.95
CA ASP A 80 1.26 5.12 -8.84
C ASP A 80 2.34 5.86 -8.02
N LEU A 81 3.45 5.17 -7.73
CA LEU A 81 4.55 5.72 -6.95
C LEU A 81 5.16 7.00 -7.53
N GLY A 82 5.13 7.18 -8.85
CA GLY A 82 5.67 8.36 -9.51
C GLY A 82 4.84 9.60 -9.21
N GLN A 83 3.51 9.48 -9.35
CA GLN A 83 2.58 10.58 -9.05
C GLN A 83 2.58 10.95 -7.57
N MET A 84 2.84 9.98 -6.69
CA MET A 84 2.79 10.16 -5.25
C MET A 84 4.17 10.49 -4.63
N TYR A 85 5.25 10.49 -5.43
CA TYR A 85 6.63 10.60 -4.95
C TYR A 85 6.87 11.84 -4.09
N GLU A 86 6.46 13.01 -4.57
CA GLU A 86 6.68 14.27 -3.86
C GLU A 86 5.86 14.34 -2.59
N LEU A 87 4.59 13.90 -2.64
CA LEU A 87 3.74 13.81 -1.45
C LEU A 87 4.37 12.93 -0.36
N PHE A 88 4.90 11.76 -0.73
CA PHE A 88 5.56 10.87 0.23
C PHE A 88 6.83 11.46 0.81
N SER A 89 7.61 12.15 -0.02
CA SER A 89 8.83 12.81 0.43
C SER A 89 8.52 13.91 1.45
N GLU A 90 7.53 14.76 1.16
CA GLU A 90 7.10 15.82 2.08
C GLU A 90 6.44 15.24 3.35
N LEU A 91 5.65 14.17 3.22
CA LEU A 91 5.05 13.50 4.37
C LEU A 91 6.11 12.95 5.34
N SER A 92 7.16 12.31 4.80
CA SER A 92 8.29 11.80 5.59
C SER A 92 9.02 12.93 6.33
N VAL A 93 9.24 14.07 5.68
CA VAL A 93 9.92 15.23 6.27
C VAL A 93 9.07 15.87 7.36
N HIS A 94 7.81 16.20 7.06
CA HIS A 94 6.94 16.92 7.97
C HIS A 94 6.51 16.11 9.19
N LEU A 95 6.27 14.81 9.01
CA LEU A 95 5.90 13.93 10.13
C LEU A 95 7.13 13.35 10.85
N ARG A 96 8.33 13.53 10.31
CA ARG A 96 9.58 12.95 10.83
C ARG A 96 9.49 11.43 10.99
N VAL A 97 9.02 10.76 9.95
CA VAL A 97 8.88 9.29 9.90
C VAL A 97 9.70 8.73 8.75
N ASN A 98 10.18 7.49 8.90
CA ASN A 98 10.53 6.70 7.72
C ASN A 98 9.23 6.35 6.99
N LEU A 99 9.27 6.23 5.67
CA LEU A 99 8.09 5.91 4.89
C LEU A 99 8.42 4.82 3.88
N LEU A 100 7.68 3.71 3.94
CA LEU A 100 7.66 2.71 2.88
C LEU A 100 6.31 2.77 2.15
N CYS A 101 6.36 3.00 0.86
CA CYS A 101 5.20 2.93 -0.04
C CYS A 101 5.51 1.96 -1.18
N TYR A 102 4.48 1.38 -1.77
CA TYR A 102 4.64 0.36 -2.80
C TYR A 102 3.50 0.43 -3.80
N ASP A 103 3.78 0.07 -5.06
CA ASP A 103 2.75 -0.15 -6.06
C ASP A 103 2.15 -1.54 -5.89
N TYR A 104 0.84 -1.66 -6.14
CA TYR A 104 0.18 -2.96 -6.21
C TYR A 104 0.66 -3.76 -7.43
N SER A 105 0.48 -5.08 -7.39
CA SER A 105 0.64 -5.94 -8.57
C SER A 105 -0.15 -5.38 -9.76
N GLY A 106 0.52 -5.12 -10.88
CA GLY A 106 -0.05 -4.51 -12.09
C GLY A 106 -0.23 -2.99 -12.07
N TYR A 107 0.33 -2.28 -11.07
CA TYR A 107 0.45 -0.82 -11.02
C TYR A 107 1.88 -0.36 -11.31
N GLY A 108 2.03 0.83 -11.89
CA GLY A 108 3.33 1.43 -12.17
C GLY A 108 4.26 0.47 -12.92
N GLN A 109 5.43 0.23 -12.36
CA GLN A 109 6.43 -0.71 -12.90
C GLN A 109 6.37 -2.11 -12.25
N SER A 110 5.30 -2.43 -11.53
CA SER A 110 5.07 -3.73 -10.88
C SER A 110 4.47 -4.75 -11.84
N SER A 111 4.90 -6.01 -11.74
CA SER A 111 4.39 -7.09 -12.59
C SER A 111 3.00 -7.58 -12.15
N GLY A 112 2.40 -8.47 -12.95
CA GLY A 112 1.17 -9.16 -12.60
C GLY A 112 -0.10 -8.36 -12.93
N LYS A 113 -1.16 -8.57 -12.14
CA LYS A 113 -2.46 -7.92 -12.32
C LYS A 113 -3.05 -7.56 -10.97
N PRO A 114 -3.82 -6.46 -10.87
CA PRO A 114 -4.41 -6.11 -9.59
C PRO A 114 -5.57 -7.06 -9.26
N SER A 115 -5.63 -7.48 -8.00
CA SER A 115 -6.71 -8.25 -7.40
C SER A 115 -6.62 -8.11 -5.88
N GLU A 116 -7.73 -8.27 -5.17
CA GLU A 116 -7.74 -8.23 -3.70
C GLU A 116 -6.64 -9.12 -3.10
N GLN A 117 -6.54 -10.37 -3.54
CA GLN A 117 -5.56 -11.33 -3.01
C GLN A 117 -4.12 -10.98 -3.40
N ASN A 118 -3.90 -10.30 -4.53
CA ASN A 118 -2.57 -9.77 -4.84
C ASN A 118 -2.24 -8.60 -3.92
N THR A 119 -3.15 -7.64 -3.72
CA THR A 119 -2.86 -6.51 -2.82
C THR A 119 -2.55 -6.93 -1.38
N TYR A 120 -3.16 -8.01 -0.89
CA TYR A 120 -2.80 -8.61 0.40
C TYR A 120 -1.39 -9.24 0.40
N ALA A 121 -1.01 -9.91 -0.69
CA ALA A 121 0.34 -10.42 -0.85
C ALA A 121 1.38 -9.29 -1.04
N ASP A 122 0.98 -8.18 -1.65
CA ASP A 122 1.82 -7.02 -1.93
C ASP A 122 2.18 -6.30 -0.61
N ILE A 123 1.18 -5.97 0.22
CA ILE A 123 1.42 -5.32 1.52
C ILE A 123 2.21 -6.22 2.48
N GLU A 124 2.00 -7.55 2.43
CA GLU A 124 2.79 -8.49 3.22
C GLU A 124 4.26 -8.49 2.81
N ALA A 125 4.56 -8.40 1.51
CA ALA A 125 5.94 -8.30 1.03
C ALA A 125 6.59 -6.99 1.49
N ALA A 126 5.85 -5.88 1.44
CA ALA A 126 6.27 -4.58 1.93
C ALA A 126 6.53 -4.56 3.44
N TYR A 127 5.62 -5.14 4.24
CA TYR A 127 5.79 -5.32 5.69
C TYR A 127 7.00 -6.19 6.02
N LYS A 128 7.14 -7.33 5.33
CA LYS A 128 8.29 -8.24 5.50
C LYS A 128 9.61 -7.53 5.21
N CYS A 129 9.64 -6.68 4.18
CA CYS A 129 10.80 -5.85 3.87
C CYS A 129 11.16 -4.91 5.03
N LEU A 130 10.18 -4.22 5.64
CA LEU A 130 10.43 -3.36 6.79
C LEU A 130 11.04 -4.11 7.98
N VAL A 131 10.51 -5.29 8.28
CA VAL A 131 10.96 -6.09 9.43
C VAL A 131 12.33 -6.72 9.16
N GLU A 132 12.52 -7.37 8.01
CA GLU A 132 13.71 -8.17 7.75
C GLU A 132 14.88 -7.34 7.21
N MET A 133 14.63 -6.39 6.31
CA MET A 133 15.68 -5.61 5.65
C MET A 133 16.04 -4.37 6.47
N TYR A 134 15.03 -3.70 7.03
CA TYR A 134 15.22 -2.45 7.78
C TYR A 134 15.21 -2.64 9.30
N GLY A 135 14.95 -3.85 9.80
CA GLY A 135 14.94 -4.14 11.24
C GLY A 135 13.86 -3.38 12.02
N THR A 136 12.80 -2.93 11.33
CA THR A 136 11.73 -2.16 11.96
C THR A 136 10.90 -3.08 12.85
N LYS A 137 10.72 -2.71 14.11
CA LYS A 137 9.85 -3.45 15.03
C LYS A 137 8.39 -3.17 14.72
N GLU A 138 7.53 -4.16 14.92
CA GLU A 138 6.09 -4.03 14.69
C GLU A 138 5.46 -2.87 15.49
N GLU A 139 5.91 -2.67 16.73
CA GLU A 139 5.49 -1.57 17.61
C GLU A 139 5.89 -0.17 17.15
N ASP A 140 6.79 -0.06 16.17
CA ASP A 140 7.23 1.20 15.56
C ASP A 140 6.57 1.43 14.18
N ILE A 141 5.74 0.50 13.71
CA ILE A 141 5.07 0.57 12.39
C ILE A 141 3.65 1.13 12.53
N ILE A 142 3.37 2.17 11.74
CA ILE A 142 2.02 2.69 11.50
C ILE A 142 1.59 2.27 10.10
N LEU A 143 0.44 1.62 9.98
CA LEU A 143 -0.15 1.33 8.67
C LEU A 143 -1.02 2.51 8.21
N TYR A 144 -0.91 2.91 6.95
CA TYR A 144 -1.72 3.95 6.34
C TYR A 144 -2.36 3.44 5.06
N GLY A 145 -3.70 3.47 4.99
CA GLY A 145 -4.44 3.08 3.80
C GLY A 145 -5.34 4.20 3.29
N GLN A 146 -5.15 4.63 2.04
CA GLN A 146 -6.02 5.60 1.38
C GLN A 146 -7.01 4.91 0.43
N SER A 147 -8.31 5.20 0.55
CA SER A 147 -9.34 4.71 -0.37
C SER A 147 -9.25 3.19 -0.57
N VAL A 148 -8.98 2.69 -1.79
CA VAL A 148 -8.78 1.26 -2.06
C VAL A 148 -7.66 0.63 -1.20
N GLY A 149 -6.63 1.40 -0.86
CA GLY A 149 -5.52 0.97 -0.01
C GLY A 149 -5.93 0.64 1.43
N SER A 150 -7.11 1.10 1.89
CA SER A 150 -7.68 0.67 3.17
C SER A 150 -7.95 -0.84 3.22
N GLY A 151 -8.19 -1.48 2.07
CA GLY A 151 -8.38 -2.92 1.94
C GLY A 151 -7.18 -3.74 2.46
N PRO A 152 -6.02 -3.68 1.79
CA PRO A 152 -4.82 -4.39 2.24
C PRO A 152 -4.32 -3.91 3.60
N THR A 153 -4.44 -2.61 3.91
CA THR A 153 -4.07 -2.08 5.23
C THR A 153 -4.88 -2.74 6.36
N THR A 154 -6.21 -2.80 6.25
CA THR A 154 -7.08 -3.38 7.28
C THR A 154 -6.87 -4.90 7.38
N ASP A 155 -6.67 -5.57 6.24
CA ASP A 155 -6.37 -7.01 6.22
C ASP A 155 -5.07 -7.35 6.97
N LEU A 156 -4.00 -6.61 6.72
CA LEU A 156 -2.74 -6.82 7.42
C LEU A 156 -2.89 -6.47 8.92
N ALA A 157 -3.51 -5.33 9.23
CA ALA A 157 -3.74 -4.89 10.60
C ALA A 157 -4.51 -5.90 11.45
N SER A 158 -5.48 -6.60 10.88
CA SER A 158 -6.29 -7.59 11.58
C SER A 158 -5.50 -8.83 12.04
N ARG A 159 -4.26 -8.99 11.59
CA ARG A 159 -3.40 -10.15 11.85
C ARG A 159 -2.15 -9.81 12.64
N LEU A 160 -1.85 -8.52 12.82
CA LEU A 160 -0.66 -8.04 13.52
C LEU A 160 -1.06 -7.54 14.93
N PRO A 161 -0.57 -8.17 16.01
CA PRO A 161 -1.02 -7.87 17.37
C PRO A 161 -0.43 -6.59 17.98
N ASN A 162 0.73 -6.13 17.52
CA ASN A 162 1.57 -5.14 18.20
C ASN A 162 1.77 -3.85 17.39
N LEU A 163 1.02 -3.63 16.31
CA LEU A 163 1.14 -2.41 15.51
C LEU A 163 1.00 -1.13 16.35
N ARG A 164 1.76 -0.10 16.00
CA ARG A 164 1.69 1.20 16.69
C ARG A 164 0.30 1.84 16.56
N ALA A 165 -0.21 1.85 15.33
CA ALA A 165 -1.51 2.42 14.97
C ALA A 165 -1.88 2.08 13.51
N VAL A 166 -3.14 2.31 13.17
CA VAL A 166 -3.65 2.28 11.79
C VAL A 166 -4.30 3.62 11.46
N ILE A 167 -3.98 4.18 10.29
CA ILE A 167 -4.61 5.37 9.73
C ILE A 167 -5.37 4.97 8.47
N LEU A 168 -6.68 5.21 8.48
CA LEU A 168 -7.58 4.95 7.36
C LEU A 168 -8.06 6.28 6.79
N HIS A 169 -7.60 6.62 5.59
CA HIS A 169 -7.97 7.86 4.91
C HIS A 169 -9.00 7.59 3.80
N SER A 170 -10.20 8.11 4.00
CA SER A 170 -11.38 7.89 3.16
C SER A 170 -11.57 6.41 2.85
N PRO A 171 -11.60 5.53 3.88
CA PRO A 171 -11.63 4.09 3.68
C PRO A 171 -12.94 3.62 3.03
N ILE A 172 -12.87 2.47 2.37
CA ILE A 172 -14.06 1.79 1.86
C ILE A 172 -14.56 0.80 2.91
N LEU A 173 -15.87 0.70 3.08
CA LEU A 173 -16.48 -0.34 3.93
C LEU A 173 -16.37 -1.72 3.25
N SER A 174 -16.61 -1.75 1.94
CA SER A 174 -16.38 -2.85 1.01
C SER A 174 -16.50 -2.39 -0.44
N GLY A 175 -16.04 -3.19 -1.39
CA GLY A 175 -16.08 -2.85 -2.82
C GLY A 175 -17.50 -2.59 -3.32
N LEU A 176 -18.48 -3.43 -2.96
CA LEU A 176 -19.88 -3.20 -3.33
C LEU A 176 -20.47 -1.94 -2.71
N ARG A 177 -20.08 -1.61 -1.47
CA ARG A 177 -20.59 -0.43 -0.75
C ARG A 177 -20.10 0.90 -1.32
N VAL A 178 -19.03 0.88 -2.11
CA VAL A 178 -18.59 2.04 -2.90
C VAL A 178 -19.57 2.31 -4.04
N MET A 179 -20.06 1.24 -4.69
CA MET A 179 -20.90 1.36 -5.88
C MET A 179 -22.39 1.49 -5.55
N TYR A 180 -22.85 0.83 -4.49
CA TYR A 180 -24.26 0.74 -4.13
C TYR A 180 -24.46 0.82 -2.61
N PRO A 181 -25.55 1.45 -2.11
CA PRO A 181 -25.85 1.56 -0.68
C PRO A 181 -26.41 0.24 -0.11
N VAL A 182 -25.60 -0.82 -0.13
CA VAL A 182 -25.97 -2.15 0.38
C VAL A 182 -25.74 -2.26 1.89
N LYS A 183 -26.75 -2.77 2.62
CA LYS A 183 -26.67 -2.95 4.08
C LYS A 183 -26.02 -4.28 4.50
N ARG A 184 -25.99 -5.28 3.61
CA ARG A 184 -25.47 -6.63 3.88
C ARG A 184 -24.13 -6.85 3.18
N THR A 185 -23.27 -7.65 3.80
CA THR A 185 -22.02 -8.11 3.19
C THR A 185 -22.27 -9.40 2.42
N TYR A 186 -21.78 -9.47 1.18
CA TYR A 186 -21.94 -10.64 0.29
C TYR A 186 -20.64 -11.42 0.16
N TRP A 187 -20.73 -12.72 -0.13
CA TRP A 187 -19.56 -13.60 -0.23
C TRP A 187 -18.63 -13.26 -1.40
N PHE A 188 -19.15 -12.60 -2.45
CA PHE A 188 -18.41 -12.14 -3.62
C PHE A 188 -17.92 -10.69 -3.51
N ASP A 189 -18.19 -10.02 -2.38
CA ASP A 189 -17.70 -8.67 -2.11
C ASP A 189 -16.20 -8.70 -1.80
N ILE A 190 -15.49 -7.66 -2.22
CA ILE A 190 -14.05 -7.49 -2.00
C ILE A 190 -13.81 -6.47 -0.90
N TYR A 191 -12.67 -6.57 -0.22
CA TYR A 191 -12.24 -5.62 0.81
C TYR A 191 -13.31 -5.39 1.87
N LYS A 192 -13.83 -6.48 2.44
CA LYS A 192 -14.85 -6.46 3.50
C LYS A 192 -14.30 -5.89 4.82
N ASN A 193 -13.85 -4.64 4.78
CA ASN A 193 -13.19 -3.93 5.87
C ASN A 193 -14.13 -3.78 7.06
N ILE A 194 -15.44 -3.62 6.80
CA ILE A 194 -16.47 -3.61 7.85
C ILE A 194 -16.45 -4.89 8.71
N ASP A 195 -16.11 -6.04 8.14
CA ASP A 195 -16.02 -7.31 8.86
C ASP A 195 -14.64 -7.50 9.52
N LYS A 196 -13.58 -6.85 9.00
CA LYS A 196 -12.19 -7.02 9.44
C LYS A 196 -11.76 -6.02 10.50
N ILE A 197 -12.27 -4.79 10.45
CA ILE A 197 -11.87 -3.71 11.35
C ILE A 197 -12.08 -4.04 12.85
N PRO A 198 -13.09 -4.84 13.28
CA PRO A 198 -13.21 -5.22 14.68
C PRO A 198 -12.08 -6.13 15.19
N LEU A 199 -11.27 -6.70 14.30
CA LEU A 199 -10.14 -7.57 14.65
C LEU A 199 -8.83 -6.78 14.85
N VAL A 200 -8.81 -5.48 14.57
CA VAL A 200 -7.63 -4.63 14.71
C VAL A 200 -7.45 -4.25 16.19
N ASN A 201 -6.31 -4.62 16.78
CA ASN A 201 -6.04 -4.49 18.21
C ASN A 201 -5.14 -3.30 18.58
N CYS A 202 -5.07 -2.28 17.74
CA CYS A 202 -4.27 -1.07 17.97
C CYS A 202 -5.12 0.20 17.75
N PRO A 203 -4.64 1.39 18.15
CA PRO A 203 -5.34 2.65 17.89
C PRO A 203 -5.61 2.87 16.40
N VAL A 204 -6.85 3.23 16.06
CA VAL A 204 -7.28 3.50 14.68
C VAL A 204 -7.70 4.96 14.55
N LEU A 205 -7.11 5.67 13.58
CA LEU A 205 -7.56 6.99 13.13
C LEU A 205 -8.31 6.84 11.80
N VAL A 206 -9.54 7.35 11.75
CA VAL A 206 -10.31 7.43 10.50
C VAL A 206 -10.43 8.88 10.08
N ILE A 207 -9.91 9.20 8.88
CA ILE A 207 -10.03 10.51 8.24
C ILE A 207 -11.08 10.38 7.15
N HIS A 208 -12.17 11.15 7.24
CA HIS A 208 -13.22 11.14 6.23
C HIS A 208 -13.74 12.55 6.00
N LEU A 209 -14.02 12.88 4.74
CA LEU A 209 -14.68 14.13 4.36
C LEU A 209 -16.18 13.87 4.27
N MET A 210 -17.01 14.73 4.86
CA MET A 210 -18.44 14.72 4.57
C MET A 210 -18.65 15.17 3.12
N MET A 211 -19.34 14.34 2.34
CA MET A 211 -19.95 14.74 1.06
C MET A 211 -21.36 15.26 1.29
#